data_AF-W7BM82-F1
#
_entry.id   AF-W7BM82-F1
#
_cell.length_a   1.000
_cell.length_b   1.000
_cell.length_c   1.000
_cell.angle_alpha   90.00
_cell.angle_beta   90.00
_cell.angle_gamma   90.00
#
_symmetry.space_group_name_H-M   'P 1'
#
loop_
_entity.id
_entity.type
_entity.pdbx_description
1 polymer ?
#
loop_
_entity_poly.entity_id
_entity_poly.type
_entity_poly.pdbx_seq_one_letter_code
_entity_poly.pdbx_strand_id
1 'polypeptide(L)' 'MTIFDDKGVRRPCSEHFPERFKQAFINELTEFARCIREGDKPDVTANDGLESTKIALACTRSFETGELVALEDE' A
#
# COMPACT_ATOMS: atom_id res chain seq x y z
N MET A 1 -7.98 5.49 -16.70
CA MET A 1 -8.96 6.50 -17.19
C MET A 1 -8.39 7.10 -18.44
N THR A 2 -8.90 6.65 -19.59
CA THR A 2 -8.52 7.19 -20.89
C THR A 2 -9.43 8.37 -21.20
N ILE A 3 -8.85 9.55 -21.41
CA ILE A 3 -9.55 10.78 -21.80
C ILE A 3 -9.53 10.86 -23.32
N PHE A 4 -10.72 11.04 -23.91
CA PHE A 4 -10.89 11.31 -25.34
C PHE A 4 -11.33 12.77 -25.48
N ASP A 5 -10.47 13.61 -26.04
CA ASP A 5 -10.77 15.02 -26.31
C ASP A 5 -10.21 15.48 -27.67
N ASP A 6 -10.35 16.76 -27.98
CA ASP A 6 -9.84 17.42 -29.19
C ASP A 6 -8.31 17.35 -29.33
N LYS A 7 -7.60 17.02 -28.24
CA LYS A 7 -6.15 16.78 -28.21
C LYS A 7 -5.81 15.29 -28.33
N GLY A 8 -6.77 14.44 -28.67
CA GLY A 8 -6.61 13.02 -28.94
C GLY A 8 -6.85 12.12 -27.72
N VAL A 9 -6.25 10.94 -27.74
CA VAL A 9 -6.38 9.95 -26.67
C VAL A 9 -5.28 10.17 -25.64
N ARG A 10 -5.64 10.53 -24.40
CA ARG A 10 -4.68 10.78 -23.32
C ARG A 10 -4.93 9.89 -22.11
N ARG A 11 -3.86 9.31 -21.57
CA ARG A 11 -3.88 8.46 -20.37
C ARG A 11 -3.01 9.09 -19.28
N PRO A 12 -3.53 10.06 -18.52
CA PRO A 12 -2.72 10.84 -17.57
C PRO A 12 -2.29 10.04 -16.33
N CYS A 13 -3.00 8.96 -15.99
CA CYS A 13 -2.62 8.04 -14.93
C CYS A 13 -2.39 6.64 -15.52
N SER A 14 -1.29 6.00 -15.12
CA SER A 14 -1.00 4.58 -15.41
C SER A 14 -2.21 3.74 -14.96
N GLU A 15 -2.72 2.87 -15.85
CA GLU A 15 -3.94 2.11 -15.58
C GLU A 15 -3.69 0.89 -14.69
N HIS A 16 -2.43 0.49 -14.51
CA HIS A 16 -2.08 -0.75 -13.82
C HIS A 16 -1.14 -0.49 -12.64
N PHE A 17 -1.50 -1.06 -11.49
CA PHE A 17 -0.74 -0.97 -10.24
C PHE A 17 0.76 -1.31 -10.41
N PRO A 18 1.15 -2.38 -11.13
CA PRO A 18 2.56 -2.70 -11.34
C PRO A 18 3.32 -1.64 -12.14
N GLU A 19 2.67 -0.99 -13.10
CA GLU A 19 3.28 0.09 -13.90
C GLU A 19 3.51 1.32 -13.03
N ARG A 20 2.53 1.69 -12.20
CA ARG A 20 2.60 2.84 -11.28
C ARG A 20 3.68 2.70 -10.22
N PHE A 21 3.84 1.49 -9.68
CA PHE A 21 4.69 1.19 -8.52
C PHE A 21 5.96 0.44 -8.89
N LYS A 22 6.30 0.34 -10.18
CA LYS A 22 7.51 -0.34 -10.68
C LYS A 22 8.77 0.03 -9.88
N GLN A 23 9.02 1.32 -9.68
CA GLN A 23 10.21 1.76 -8.95
C GLN A 23 10.14 1.43 -7.46
N ALA A 24 8.95 1.46 -6.85
CA ALA A 24 8.77 1.11 -5.45
C ALA A 24 9.11 -0.37 -5.20
N PHE A 25 8.68 -1.28 -6.07
CA PHE A 25 9.05 -2.70 -5.98
C PHE A 25 10.55 -2.95 -6.10
N ILE A 26 11.21 -2.25 -7.03
CA ILE A 26 12.67 -2.35 -7.18
C ILE A 26 13.37 -1.87 -5.90
N ASN A 27 12.91 -0.76 -5.33
CA ASN A 27 13.48 -0.21 -4.11
C ASN A 27 13.28 -1.14 -2.91
N GLU A 28 12.09 -1.70 -2.74
CA GLU A 28 11.75 -2.65 -1.67
C GLU A 28 12.67 -3.88 -1.69
N LEU A 29 12.83 -4.50 -2.88
CA LEU A 29 13.70 -5.69 -3.03
C LEU A 29 15.18 -5.35 -2.83
N THR A 30 15.61 -4.16 -3.28
CA THR A 30 16.99 -3.69 -3.08
C THR A 30 17.28 -3.48 -1.61
N GLU A 31 16.36 -2.86 -0.87
CA GLU A 31 16.48 -2.63 0.57
C GLU A 31 16.51 -3.94 1.36
N PHE A 32 15.64 -4.88 1.01
CA PHE A 32 15.65 -6.22 1.60
C PHE A 32 17.00 -6.92 1.42
N ALA A 33 17.56 -6.91 0.20
CA ALA A 33 18.86 -7.50 -0.09
C ALA A 33 20.01 -6.76 0.64
N ARG A 34 19.92 -5.43 0.76
CA ARG A 34 20.88 -4.60 1.51
C ARG A 34 20.89 -5.00 2.99
N CYS A 35 19.72 -5.07 3.63
CA CYS A 35 19.57 -5.44 5.03
C CYS A 35 20.21 -6.80 5.33
N ILE A 36 19.98 -7.80 4.46
CA ILE A 36 20.59 -9.13 4.61
C ILE A 36 22.13 -9.04 4.53
N ARG A 37 22.66 -8.33 3.54
CA ARG A 37 24.11 -8.25 3.30
C ARG A 37 24.84 -7.49 4.40
N GLU A 38 24.21 -6.44 4.93
CA GLU A 38 24.82 -5.53 5.91
C GLU A 38 24.50 -5.92 7.37
N GLY A 39 23.62 -6.91 7.57
CA GLY A 39 23.16 -7.30 8.91
C GLY A 39 22.27 -6.25 9.56
N ASP A 40 21.65 -5.40 8.76
CA ASP A 40 20.75 -4.32 9.16
C ASP A 40 19.29 -4.81 9.17
N LYS A 41 18.37 -4.00 9.70
CA LYS A 41 16.93 -4.29 9.70
C LYS A 41 16.18 -3.25 8.86
N PRO A 42 15.16 -3.66 8.08
CA PRO A 42 14.32 -2.71 7.39
C PRO A 42 13.51 -1.89 8.41
N ASP A 43 13.17 -0.65 8.03
CA ASP A 43 12.32 0.23 8.84
C ASP A 43 10.91 -0.35 9.04
N VAL A 44 10.42 -1.12 8.07
CA VAL A 44 9.12 -1.79 8.14
C VAL A 44 9.23 -3.06 8.98
N THR A 45 8.39 -3.15 10.00
CA THR A 45 8.40 -4.22 10.99
C THR A 45 7.13 -5.09 10.93
N ALA A 46 7.15 -6.21 11.64
CA ALA A 46 5.94 -7.03 11.81
C ALA A 46 4.80 -6.27 12.54
N ASN A 47 5.14 -5.31 13.39
CA ASN A 47 4.15 -4.51 14.12
C ASN A 47 3.33 -3.63 13.16
N ASP A 48 3.96 -3.07 12.14
CA ASP A 48 3.26 -2.27 11.12
C ASP A 48 2.21 -3.12 10.36
N GLY A 49 2.54 -4.39 10.11
CA GLY A 49 1.60 -5.35 9.52
C GLY A 49 0.43 -5.70 10.45
N LEU A 50 0.69 -5.84 11.75
CA LEU A 50 -0.35 -6.11 12.75
C LEU A 50 -1.32 -4.94 12.86
N GLU A 51 -0.81 -3.73 13.06
CA GLU A 51 -1.63 -2.53 13.27
C GLU A 51 -2.45 -2.16 12.03
N SER A 52 -1.84 -2.24 10.83
CA SER A 52 -2.57 -2.02 9.58
C SER A 52 -3.70 -3.03 9.36
N THR A 53 -3.49 -4.29 9.76
CA THR A 53 -4.52 -5.34 9.69
C THR A 53 -5.66 -5.09 10.68
N LYS A 54 -5.36 -4.69 11.92
CA LYS A 54 -6.38 -4.30 12.92
C LYS A 54 -7.28 -3.19 12.39
N ILE A 55 -6.67 -2.16 11.80
CA ILE A 55 -7.41 -1.04 11.19
C ILE A 55 -8.29 -1.52 10.04
N ALA A 56 -7.75 -2.35 9.13
CA ALA A 56 -8.51 -2.88 8.01
C ALA A 56 -9.73 -3.69 8.47
N LEU A 57 -9.59 -4.53 9.51
CA LEU A 57 -10.68 -5.30 10.09
C LEU A 57 -11.73 -4.40 10.74
N ALA A 58 -11.32 -3.38 11.49
CA ALA A 58 -12.24 -2.42 12.09
C ALA A 58 -13.04 -1.64 11.03
N CYS A 59 -12.38 -1.22 9.94
CA CYS A 59 -13.03 -0.60 8.78
C CYS A 59 -14.06 -1.53 8.15
N THR A 60 -13.73 -2.81 7.93
CA THR A 60 -14.67 -3.80 7.41
C THR A 60 -15.88 -3.95 8.33
N ARG A 61 -15.66 -4.09 9.65
CA ARG A 61 -16.74 -4.20 10.63
C ARG A 61 -17.64 -2.95 10.66
N SER A 62 -17.04 -1.76 10.60
CA SER A 62 -17.79 -0.50 10.55
C SER A 62 -18.65 -0.42 9.29
N PHE A 63 -18.11 -0.83 8.14
CA PHE A 63 -18.84 -0.89 6.88
C PHE A 63 -20.04 -1.87 6.95
N GLU A 64 -19.84 -3.05 7.53
CA GLU A 64 -20.88 -4.08 7.64
C GLU A 64 -22.00 -3.72 8.63
N THR A 65 -21.64 -3.05 9.73
CA THR A 65 -22.59 -2.69 10.81
C THR A 65 -23.22 -1.32 10.64
N GLY A 66 -22.57 -0.41 9.90
CA GLY A 66 -22.95 0.99 9.81
C GLY A 66 -22.67 1.79 11.10
N GLU A 67 -21.92 1.21 12.04
CA GLU A 67 -21.60 1.80 13.34
C GLU A 67 -20.14 2.26 13.43
N LEU A 68 -19.89 3.20 14.34
CA LEU A 68 -18.53 3.61 14.68
C LEU A 68 -17.83 2.49 15.46
N VAL A 69 -16.71 1.99 14.94
CA VAL A 69 -15.88 0.99 15.62
C VAL A 69 -14.63 1.67 16.19
N ALA A 70 -14.45 1.60 17.50
CA ALA A 70 -13.23 2.06 18.15
C ALA A 70 -12.11 1.03 17.96
N LEU A 71 -10.87 1.52 17.81
CA LEU A 71 -9.68 0.67 17.86
C LEU A 71 -9.33 0.47 19.34
N GLU A 72 -9.22 -0.78 19.77
CA GLU A 72 -8.77 -1.12 21.11
C GLU A 72 -7.24 -1.33 21.07
N ASP A 73 -6.52 -0.62 21.94
CA ASP A 73 -5.10 -0.85 22.19
C ASP A 73 -4.98 -1.97 23.25
N GLU A 74 -4.71 -3.21 22.81
CA GLU A 74 -4.27 -4.30 23.71
C GLU A 74 -2.79 -4.18 24.09
#